data_AF-A0A2G9TQX9-F1
#
_entry.id   AF-A0A2G9TQX9-F1
#
_cell.length_a   1.000
_cell.length_b   1.000
_cell.length_c   1.000
_cell.angle_alpha   90.00
_cell.angle_beta   90.00
_cell.angle_gamma   90.00
#
_symmetry.space_group_name_H-M   'P 1'
#
loop_
_entity.id
_entity.type
_entity.pdbx_description
1 polymer ?
#
loop_
_entity_poly.entity_id
_entity_poly.type
_entity_poly.pdbx_seq_one_letter_code
_entity_poly.pdbx_strand_id
1 'polypeptide(L)'
;MLRTIALLSSLVFVSCVVRWEARTLKCDVDDCQLAVRNDSFTKADCTLNGEARHSCDIKCEGADRDSVISKSPTTNRKCIRFYTYNTEHSVNGWQIWRQGPCAQESIVLQVHCGFPVKE
;
A
#
# COMPACT_ATOMS: atom_id res chain seq x y z
N MET A 1 6.89 12.40 56.61
CA MET A 1 5.52 12.52 56.08
C MET A 1 5.61 12.47 54.56
N LEU A 2 5.08 11.40 53.96
CA LEU A 2 5.19 11.03 52.55
C LEU A 2 4.02 11.66 51.77
N ARG A 3 4.26 12.27 50.59
CA ARG A 3 3.21 12.54 49.61
C ARG A 3 3.72 12.26 48.20
N THR A 4 3.51 11.04 47.75
CA THR A 4 3.65 10.62 46.35
C THR A 4 2.38 11.01 45.61
N ILE A 5 2.46 11.93 44.65
CA ILE A 5 1.34 12.27 43.77
C ILE A 5 1.46 11.40 42.52
N ALA A 6 0.61 10.39 42.40
CA ALA A 6 0.49 9.60 41.19
C ALA A 6 -0.36 10.38 40.16
N LEU A 7 0.29 10.88 39.12
CA LEU A 7 -0.38 11.41 37.94
C LEU A 7 -0.96 10.23 37.15
N LEU A 8 -2.27 10.00 37.30
CA LEU A 8 -3.02 9.16 36.37
C LEU A 8 -3.07 9.87 35.01
N SER A 9 -2.16 9.50 34.11
CA SER A 9 -2.27 9.84 32.70
C SER A 9 -3.46 9.06 32.14
N SER A 10 -4.58 9.75 31.90
CA SER A 10 -5.71 9.21 31.17
C SER A 10 -5.27 8.90 29.74
N LEU A 11 -5.05 7.62 29.44
CA LEU A 11 -4.91 7.13 28.07
C LEU A 11 -6.26 7.34 27.38
N VAL A 12 -6.38 8.43 26.63
CA VAL A 12 -7.47 8.62 25.68
C VAL A 12 -7.27 7.57 24.58
N PHE A 13 -8.05 6.50 24.61
CA PHE A 13 -8.15 5.58 23.49
C PHE A 13 -8.84 6.33 22.35
N VAL A 14 -8.04 6.98 21.51
CA VAL A 14 -8.52 7.52 20.23
C VAL A 14 -8.95 6.31 19.41
N SER A 15 -10.25 6.15 19.24
CA SER A 15 -10.83 5.22 18.28
C SER A 15 -10.22 5.52 16.92
N CYS A 16 -9.31 4.67 16.45
CA CYS A 16 -8.68 4.81 15.14
C CYS A 16 -9.69 4.43 14.05
N VAL A 17 -10.72 5.25 13.85
CA VAL A 17 -11.64 5.08 12.72
C VAL A 17 -10.86 5.38 11.45
N VAL A 18 -10.73 4.37 10.60
CA VAL A 18 -10.02 4.45 9.33
C VAL A 18 -11.02 4.30 8.21
N ARG A 19 -11.02 5.27 7.30
CA ARG A 19 -11.78 5.20 6.05
C ARG A 19 -10.92 4.50 5.01
N TRP A 20 -11.34 3.32 4.58
CA TRP A 20 -10.61 2.56 3.56
C TRP A 20 -11.04 2.93 2.15
N GLU A 21 -10.07 3.02 1.24
CA GLU A 21 -10.34 3.16 -0.19
C GLU A 21 -9.55 2.15 -1.01
N ALA A 22 -10.21 1.54 -1.98
CA ALA A 22 -9.56 0.59 -2.88
C ALA A 22 -8.70 1.27 -3.95
N ARG A 23 -7.64 0.57 -4.33
CA ARG A 23 -6.74 0.82 -5.46
C ARG A 23 -6.58 -0.49 -6.20
N THR A 24 -6.73 -0.46 -7.52
CA THR A 24 -6.46 -1.62 -8.37
C THR A 24 -5.30 -1.30 -9.28
N LEU A 25 -4.16 -1.93 -9.04
CA LEU A 25 -3.00 -1.83 -9.90
C LEU A 25 -2.95 -3.05 -10.82
N LYS A 26 -3.11 -2.83 -12.12
CA LYS A 26 -2.93 -3.83 -13.15
C LYS A 26 -1.59 -3.58 -13.80
N CYS A 27 -0.68 -4.53 -13.69
CA CYS A 27 0.61 -4.44 -14.34
C CYS A 27 0.79 -5.53 -15.36
N ASP A 28 1.40 -5.16 -16.48
CA ASP A 28 2.15 -6.03 -17.34
C ASP A 28 3.65 -5.88 -17.05
N VAL A 29 4.52 -6.35 -17.94
CA VAL A 29 5.98 -6.29 -17.81
C VAL A 29 6.47 -4.87 -17.46
N ASP A 30 6.27 -3.90 -18.35
CA ASP A 30 6.78 -2.53 -18.18
C ASP A 30 5.67 -1.47 -18.10
N ASP A 31 4.41 -1.88 -18.24
CA ASP A 31 3.25 -0.98 -18.21
C ASP A 31 2.32 -1.32 -17.07
N CYS A 32 2.12 -0.38 -16.17
CA CYS A 32 1.19 -0.50 -15.06
C CYS A 32 0.10 0.56 -15.18
N GLN A 33 -1.11 0.17 -14.85
CA GLN A 33 -2.29 1.00 -14.85
C GLN A 33 -2.95 0.96 -13.48
N LEU A 34 -3.29 2.12 -12.94
CA LEU A 34 -3.93 2.30 -11.66
C LEU A 34 -5.37 2.79 -11.84
N ALA A 35 -6.29 2.11 -11.17
CA ALA A 35 -7.64 2.60 -10.93
C ALA A 35 -7.80 2.95 -9.45
N VAL A 36 -8.34 4.15 -9.20
CA VAL A 36 -8.66 4.66 -7.86
C VAL A 36 -10.14 4.37 -7.62
N ARG A 37 -10.47 3.58 -6.60
CA ARG A 37 -11.85 3.13 -6.33
C ARG A 37 -12.48 2.46 -7.57
N ASN A 38 -13.53 3.06 -8.13
CA ASN A 38 -14.26 2.59 -9.29
C ASN A 38 -13.98 3.44 -10.55
N ASP A 39 -12.94 4.27 -10.51
CA ASP A 39 -12.55 5.10 -11.64
C ASP A 39 -11.90 4.26 -12.76
N SER A 40 -11.75 4.87 -13.94
CA SER A 40 -11.07 4.26 -15.07
C SER A 40 -9.58 4.04 -14.79
N PHE A 41 -9.02 2.99 -15.39
CA PHE A 41 -7.57 2.75 -15.38
C PHE A 41 -6.83 3.89 -16.09
N THR A 42 -5.83 4.44 -15.41
CA THR A 42 -4.89 5.43 -15.95
C THR A 42 -3.47 4.90 -15.79
N LYS A 43 -2.52 5.38 -16.59
CA LYS A 43 -1.12 4.97 -16.45
C LYS A 43 -0.61 5.28 -15.03
N ALA A 44 -0.04 4.28 -14.37
CA ALA A 44 0.57 4.43 -13.07
C ALA A 44 1.94 5.09 -13.18
N ASP A 45 2.31 5.90 -12.20
CA ASP A 45 3.65 6.46 -12.11
C ASP A 45 4.57 5.41 -11.46
N CYS A 46 5.48 4.85 -12.25
CA CYS A 46 6.35 3.75 -11.85
C CYS A 46 7.81 4.09 -12.11
N THR A 47 8.66 3.69 -11.18
CA THR A 47 10.11 3.83 -11.27
C THR A 47 10.76 2.45 -11.29
N LEU A 48 11.81 2.32 -12.11
CA LEU A 48 12.66 1.14 -12.17
C LEU A 48 13.99 1.45 -11.48
N ASN A 49 14.34 0.69 -10.45
CA ASN A 49 15.66 0.82 -9.82
C ASN A 49 16.68 -0.19 -10.42
N GLY A 50 17.95 -0.03 -10.07
CA GLY A 50 19.06 -0.86 -10.56
C GLY A 50 19.00 -2.35 -10.19
N GLU A 51 18.09 -2.76 -9.31
CA GLU A 51 17.86 -4.16 -8.91
C GLU A 51 16.68 -4.80 -9.66
N ALA A 52 16.23 -4.17 -10.75
CA ALA A 52 15.03 -4.57 -11.49
C ALA A 52 13.76 -4.59 -10.60
N ARG A 53 13.68 -3.67 -9.64
CA ARG A 53 12.48 -3.43 -8.84
C ARG A 53 11.66 -2.32 -9.48
N HIS A 54 10.41 -2.64 -9.79
CA HIS A 54 9.40 -1.71 -10.29
C HIS A 54 8.59 -1.22 -9.09
N SER A 55 8.70 0.04 -8.74
CA SER A 55 7.92 0.68 -7.68
C SER A 55 6.93 1.66 -8.28
N CYS A 56 5.64 1.40 -8.10
CA CYS A 56 4.55 2.23 -8.62
C CYS A 56 3.81 2.94 -7.49
N ASP A 57 3.56 4.23 -7.66
CA ASP A 57 2.66 4.99 -6.79
C ASP A 57 1.23 4.44 -6.88
N ILE A 58 0.58 4.30 -5.71
CA ILE A 58 -0.80 3.84 -5.58
C ILE A 58 -1.77 4.96 -5.15
N LYS A 59 -1.34 6.23 -5.16
CA LYS A 59 -2.18 7.42 -4.90
C LYS A 59 -2.95 7.31 -3.58
N CYS A 60 -2.20 7.07 -2.51
CA CYS A 60 -2.71 7.01 -1.14
C CYS A 60 -2.27 8.23 -0.30
N GLU A 61 -2.19 9.43 -0.88
CA GLU A 61 -1.73 10.63 -0.18
C GLU A 61 -2.62 10.94 1.04
N GLY A 62 -2.01 10.98 2.23
CA GLY A 62 -2.72 11.19 3.49
C GLY A 62 -3.23 9.91 4.16
N ALA A 63 -2.96 8.73 3.59
CA ALA A 63 -3.19 7.46 4.27
C ALA A 63 -2.07 7.17 5.28
N ASP A 64 -2.43 6.73 6.49
CA ASP A 64 -1.48 6.37 7.55
C ASP A 64 -1.14 4.87 7.56
N ARG A 65 -1.88 4.07 6.79
CA ARG A 65 -1.74 2.63 6.68
C ARG A 65 -2.23 2.11 5.35
N ASP A 66 -1.81 0.89 5.01
CA ASP A 66 -2.23 0.19 3.81
C ASP A 66 -2.60 -1.28 4.12
N SER A 67 -3.23 -1.93 3.15
CA SER A 67 -3.30 -3.39 3.11
C SER A 67 -3.42 -3.90 1.69
N VAL A 68 -2.49 -4.75 1.26
CA VAL A 68 -2.70 -5.55 0.04
C VAL A 68 -3.75 -6.62 0.32
N ILE A 69 -4.87 -6.55 -0.40
CA ILE A 69 -6.07 -7.37 -0.19
C ILE A 69 -6.00 -8.64 -1.03
N SER A 70 -5.61 -8.52 -2.29
CA SER A 70 -5.60 -9.68 -3.20
C SER A 70 -4.61 -9.51 -4.35
N LYS A 71 -4.28 -10.65 -4.96
CA LYS A 71 -3.47 -10.77 -6.18
C LYS A 71 -4.20 -11.68 -7.15
N SER A 72 -4.24 -11.28 -8.42
CA SER A 72 -4.71 -12.12 -9.53
C SER A 72 -3.63 -12.24 -10.61
N PRO A 73 -3.28 -13.45 -11.10
CA PRO A 73 -3.80 -14.74 -10.65
C PRO A 73 -3.31 -15.11 -9.24
N THR A 74 -4.21 -15.62 -8.40
CA THR A 74 -3.88 -16.05 -7.02
C THR A 74 -2.78 -17.10 -7.03
N THR A 75 -2.80 -18.00 -8.02
CA THR A 75 -1.88 -19.14 -8.18
C THR A 75 -0.51 -18.80 -8.74
N ASN A 76 -0.25 -17.55 -9.18
CA ASN A 76 1.06 -17.17 -9.70
C ASN A 76 2.12 -17.28 -8.58
N ARG A 77 3.03 -18.25 -8.71
CA ARG A 77 4.07 -18.58 -7.73
C ARG A 77 5.32 -17.72 -7.83
N LYS A 78 5.49 -16.98 -8.92
CA LYS A 78 6.59 -16.01 -9.06
C LYS A 78 6.33 -14.75 -8.25
N CYS A 79 5.06 -14.46 -7.95
CA CYS A 79 4.62 -13.32 -7.18
C CYS A 79 4.14 -13.73 -5.77
N ILE A 80 5.03 -13.62 -4.79
CA ILE A 80 4.80 -13.96 -3.38
C ILE A 80 4.87 -12.67 -2.56
N ARG A 81 3.81 -12.38 -1.80
CA ARG A 81 3.73 -11.16 -0.97
C ARG A 81 4.89 -11.14 0.04
N PHE A 82 5.43 -9.97 0.32
CA PHE A 82 6.59 -9.71 1.19
C PHE A 82 7.94 -10.14 0.61
N TYR A 83 7.99 -11.07 -0.34
CA TYR A 83 9.23 -11.55 -0.95
C TYR A 83 9.52 -10.92 -2.30
N THR A 84 8.51 -10.86 -3.17
CA THR A 84 8.68 -10.40 -4.55
C THR A 84 7.74 -9.26 -4.92
N TYR A 85 6.76 -8.96 -4.05
CA TYR A 85 5.99 -7.73 -4.10
C TYR A 85 5.44 -7.39 -2.72
N ASN A 86 5.28 -6.10 -2.42
CA ASN A 86 4.47 -5.62 -1.31
C ASN A 86 4.27 -4.10 -1.47
N THR A 87 3.51 -3.51 -0.56
CA THR A 87 3.52 -2.08 -0.34
C THR A 87 4.73 -1.63 0.45
N GLU A 88 5.16 -0.40 0.23
CA GLU A 88 6.13 0.32 1.05
C GLU A 88 5.74 1.79 1.17
N HIS A 89 6.03 2.38 2.33
CA HIS A 89 5.86 3.81 2.53
C HIS A 89 7.16 4.53 2.18
N SER A 90 7.09 5.42 1.19
CA SER A 90 8.20 6.24 0.73
C SER A 90 7.98 7.72 1.09
N VAL A 91 8.97 8.57 0.82
CA VAL A 91 8.82 10.04 0.96
C VAL A 91 7.66 10.57 0.10
N ASN A 92 7.38 9.92 -1.03
CA ASN A 92 6.33 10.31 -1.96
C ASN A 92 4.98 9.65 -1.64
N GLY A 93 4.86 8.98 -0.49
CA GLY A 93 3.67 8.24 -0.08
C GLY A 93 3.78 6.74 -0.32
N TRP A 94 2.64 6.06 -0.30
CA TRP A 94 2.57 4.62 -0.45
C TRP A 94 2.80 4.20 -1.90
N GLN A 95 3.67 3.22 -2.06
CA GLN A 95 3.96 2.61 -3.34
C GLN A 95 3.77 1.10 -3.23
N ILE A 96 3.56 0.44 -4.36
CA ILE A 96 3.68 -1.01 -4.45
C ILE A 96 4.89 -1.35 -5.30
N TRP A 97 5.74 -2.20 -4.76
CA TRP A 97 6.93 -2.66 -5.44
C TRP A 97 6.77 -4.09 -5.92
N ARG A 98 7.42 -4.42 -7.03
CA ARG A 98 7.57 -5.76 -7.60
C ARG A 98 9.04 -5.95 -7.98
N GLN A 99 9.59 -7.12 -7.75
CA GLN A 99 11.00 -7.39 -8.06
C GLN A 99 11.24 -8.81 -8.59
N GLY A 100 12.40 -8.99 -9.22
CA GLY A 100 12.82 -10.27 -9.76
C GLY A 100 11.82 -10.82 -10.79
N PRO A 101 11.55 -12.14 -10.81
CA PRO A 101 10.61 -12.73 -11.75
C PRO A 101 9.21 -12.10 -11.66
N CYS A 102 8.78 -11.65 -10.48
CA CYS A 102 7.45 -11.06 -10.33
C CYS A 102 7.31 -9.73 -11.06
N ALA A 103 8.39 -8.96 -11.25
CA ALA A 103 8.34 -7.70 -12.00
C ALA A 103 7.99 -7.89 -13.48
N GLN A 104 8.19 -9.10 -14.01
CA GLN A 104 7.97 -9.46 -15.41
C GLN A 104 6.63 -10.18 -15.65
N GLU A 105 5.79 -10.32 -14.62
CA GLU A 105 4.52 -11.07 -14.72
C GLU A 105 3.32 -10.14 -14.93
N SER A 106 2.36 -10.54 -15.77
CA SER A 106 1.09 -9.81 -15.83
C SER A 106 0.24 -10.15 -14.60
N ILE A 107 0.08 -9.19 -13.67
CA ILE A 107 -0.65 -9.37 -12.41
C ILE A 107 -1.56 -8.18 -12.09
N VAL A 108 -2.62 -8.45 -11.35
CA VAL A 108 -3.48 -7.42 -10.74
C VAL A 108 -3.32 -7.49 -9.23
N LEU A 109 -3.04 -6.36 -8.61
CA LEU A 109 -2.91 -6.18 -7.17
C LEU A 109 -4.02 -5.25 -6.69
N GLN A 110 -4.79 -5.71 -5.70
CA GLN A 110 -5.79 -4.87 -5.03
C GLN A 110 -5.22 -4.44 -3.68
N VAL A 111 -5.23 -3.14 -3.43
CA VAL A 111 -4.71 -2.52 -2.21
C VAL A 111 -5.78 -1.62 -1.62
N HIS A 112 -5.89 -1.58 -0.30
CA HIS A 112 -6.68 -0.57 0.40
C HIS A 112 -5.76 0.46 1.06
N CYS A 113 -5.97 1.74 0.75
CA CYS A 113 -5.39 2.85 1.49
C CYS A 113 -6.28 3.16 2.71
N GLY A 114 -5.70 3.26 3.91
CA GLY A 114 -6.43 3.62 5.13
C GLY A 114 -6.20 5.09 5.49
N PHE A 115 -7.26 5.90 5.46
CA PHE A 115 -7.22 7.31 5.81
C PHE A 115 -7.75 7.53 7.22
N PRO A 116 -7.00 8.20 8.12
CA PRO A 116 -7.50 8.53 9.45
C PRO A 116 -8.68 9.50 9.33
N VAL A 117 -9.78 9.18 10.01
CA VAL A 117 -10.91 10.11 10.15
C VAL A 117 -10.55 11.09 11.26
N LYS A 118 -10.42 12.38 10.93
CA LYS A 118 -10.31 13.43 11.95
C LYS A 118 -11.72 13.70 12.46
N GLU A 119 -11.94 13.44 13.75
CA GLU A 119 -13.13 13.93 14.47
C GLU A 119 -13.09 15.46 14.60
#